data_AF-A0A2W6CLJ0-F1
#
_entry.id   AF-A0A2W6CLJ0-F1
#
_cell.length_a   1.000
_cell.length_b   1.000
_cell.length_c   1.000
_cell.angle_alpha   90.00
_cell.angle_beta   90.00
_cell.angle_gamma   90.00
#
_symmetry.space_group_name_H-M   'P 1'
#
loop_
_entity.id
_entity.type
_entity.pdbx_description
1 polymer ?
#
loop_
_entity_poly.entity_id
_entity_poly.type
_entity_poly.pdbx_seq_one_letter_code
_entity_poly.pdbx_strand_id
1 'polypeptide(L)'
;MASWFHGTKPPLWFRLGEAIVLILLSVELISKRGPVVGAVAVVVYGAMAVISLLAWDQMVAWCRSHPHLQDLIFYPLAFLALADFTDLAAYICLLIAVAAGLVLDGSAYLLYLLHRS
;
A
#
# COMPACT_ATOMS: atom_id res chain seq x y z
N MET A 1 6.24 14.13 9.39
CA MET A 1 5.76 12.88 8.77
C MET A 1 4.53 12.42 9.52
N ALA A 2 3.38 12.35 8.87
CA ALA A 2 2.18 11.80 9.48
C ALA A 2 2.38 10.28 9.60
N SER A 3 2.60 9.75 10.81
CA SER A 3 2.53 8.29 10.96
C SER A 3 1.06 7.90 10.82
N TRP A 4 0.76 7.12 9.78
CA TRP A 4 -0.57 6.59 9.48
C TRP A 4 -1.20 5.84 10.65
N PHE A 5 -0.38 5.46 11.63
CA PHE A 5 -0.73 4.64 12.79
C PHE A 5 -0.71 5.41 14.13
N HIS A 6 -0.85 6.74 14.12
CA HIS A 6 -1.17 7.51 15.34
C HIS A 6 -2.67 7.37 15.68
N GLY A 7 -3.08 6.22 16.22
CA GLY A 7 -4.47 6.00 16.60
C GLY A 7 -4.65 4.83 17.56
N THR A 8 -5.77 4.84 18.27
CA THR A 8 -6.26 3.67 19.00
C THR A 8 -6.49 2.53 18.01
N LYS A 9 -6.18 1.29 18.42
CA LYS A 9 -6.42 0.09 17.61
C LYS A 9 -7.87 0.09 17.14
N PRO A 10 -8.14 0.03 15.82
CA PRO A 10 -9.50 0.07 15.32
C PRO A 10 -10.30 -1.13 15.84
N PRO A 11 -11.63 -0.97 16.03
CA PRO A 11 -12.46 -2.04 16.56
C PRO A 11 -12.47 -3.24 15.59
N LEU A 12 -12.65 -4.45 16.14
CA LEU A 12 -12.51 -5.70 15.38
C LEU A 12 -13.44 -5.76 14.16
N TRP A 13 -14.68 -5.29 14.28
CA TRP A 13 -15.64 -5.29 13.18
C TRP A 13 -15.18 -4.44 12.00
N PHE A 14 -14.47 -3.33 12.25
CA PHE A 14 -13.95 -2.47 11.21
C PHE A 14 -12.80 -3.15 10.46
N ARG A 15 -11.89 -3.79 11.20
CA ARG A 15 -10.76 -4.58 10.63
C ARG A 15 -11.25 -5.78 9.83
N LEU A 16 -12.33 -6.43 10.28
CA LEU A 16 -12.98 -7.50 9.52
C LEU A 16 -13.63 -6.97 8.23
N GLY A 17 -14.33 -5.83 8.31
CA GLY A 17 -14.89 -5.17 7.13
C GLY A 17 -13.81 -4.80 6.11
N GLU A 18 -12.71 -4.20 6.57
CA GLU A 18 -11.53 -3.89 5.77
C GLU A 18 -10.97 -5.15 5.09
N ALA A 19 -10.74 -6.22 5.87
CA ALA A 19 -10.22 -7.47 5.32
C ALA A 19 -11.13 -8.07 4.24
N ILE A 20 -12.46 -8.03 4.42
CA ILE A 20 -13.41 -8.49 3.41
C ILE A 20 -13.31 -7.64 2.14
N VAL A 21 -13.27 -6.32 2.26
CA VAL A 21 -13.13 -5.41 1.11
C VAL A 21 -11.82 -5.68 0.36
N LEU A 22 -10.70 -5.83 1.07
CA LEU A 22 -9.38 -6.14 0.50
C LEU A 22 -9.38 -7.48 -0.26
N ILE A 23 -10.06 -8.49 0.27
CA ILE A 23 -10.23 -9.79 -0.40
C ILE A 23 -11.08 -9.63 -1.67
N LEU A 24 -12.20 -8.91 -1.60
CA LEU A 24 -13.06 -8.67 -2.76
C LEU A 24 -12.34 -7.93 -3.88
N LEU A 25 -11.57 -6.88 -3.54
CA LEU A 25 -10.74 -6.15 -4.50
C LEU A 25 -9.70 -7.06 -5.15
N SER A 26 -9.10 -7.98 -4.40
CA SER A 26 -8.16 -8.97 -4.94
C SER A 26 -8.82 -9.87 -5.98
N VAL A 27 -10.01 -10.40 -5.67
CA VAL A 27 -10.78 -11.27 -6.58
C VAL A 27 -11.21 -10.52 -7.83
N GLU A 28 -11.63 -9.26 -7.69
CA GLU A 28 -12.03 -8.40 -8.80
C GLU A 28 -10.85 -8.08 -9.73
N LEU A 29 -9.67 -7.78 -9.18
CA LEU A 29 -8.47 -7.53 -9.99
C LEU A 29 -7.98 -8.79 -10.71
N ILE A 30 -8.10 -9.97 -10.09
CA ILE A 30 -7.79 -11.25 -10.76
C ILE A 30 -8.67 -11.43 -12.00
N SER A 31 -9.98 -11.18 -11.89
CA SER A 31 -10.91 -11.41 -12.99
C SER A 31 -10.79 -10.37 -14.10
N LYS A 32 -10.50 -9.11 -13.77
CA LYS A 32 -10.35 -8.02 -14.75
C LYS A 32 -9.00 -8.02 -15.47
N ARG A 33 -7.90 -8.27 -14.77
CA ARG A 33 -6.53 -8.02 -15.28
C ARG A 33 -5.68 -9.28 -15.43
N GLY A 34 -6.24 -10.44 -15.07
CA GLY A 34 -5.58 -11.73 -15.22
C GLY A 34 -4.67 -12.09 -14.04
N PRO A 35 -4.02 -13.26 -14.13
CA PRO A 35 -3.40 -13.92 -12.97
C PRO A 35 -2.18 -13.19 -12.41
N VAL A 36 -1.44 -12.44 -13.23
CA VAL A 36 -0.23 -11.73 -12.78
C VAL A 36 -0.58 -10.56 -11.87
N VAL A 37 -1.45 -9.64 -12.33
CA VAL A 37 -1.93 -8.52 -11.51
C VAL A 37 -2.71 -9.03 -10.31
N GLY A 38 -3.50 -10.09 -10.51
CA GLY A 38 -4.20 -10.77 -9.46
C GLY A 38 -3.30 -11.33 -8.35
N ALA A 39 -2.17 -11.96 -8.71
CA ALA A 39 -1.21 -12.44 -7.73
C ALA A 39 -0.59 -11.30 -6.91
N VAL A 40 -0.26 -10.17 -7.55
CA VAL A 40 0.21 -8.97 -6.85
C VAL A 40 -0.87 -8.44 -5.90
N ALA A 41 -2.12 -8.37 -6.35
CA ALA A 41 -3.24 -7.91 -5.52
C ALA A 41 -3.42 -8.80 -4.28
N VAL A 42 -3.42 -10.13 -4.45
CA VAL A 42 -3.54 -11.08 -3.34
C VAL A 42 -2.39 -10.94 -2.35
N VAL A 43 -1.16 -10.79 -2.82
CA VAL A 43 0.00 -10.61 -1.92
C VAL A 43 -0.14 -9.31 -1.13
N VAL A 44 -0.45 -8.20 -1.79
CA VAL A 44 -0.47 -6.88 -1.17
C VAL A 44 -1.68 -6.74 -0.24
N TYR A 45 -2.89 -6.94 -0.76
CA TYR A 45 -4.13 -6.81 0.01
C TYR A 45 -4.29 -7.94 1.04
N GLY A 46 -3.83 -9.15 0.73
CA GLY A 46 -3.81 -10.25 1.69
C GLY A 46 -2.84 -10.00 2.84
N ALA A 47 -1.62 -9.53 2.56
CA ALA A 47 -0.69 -9.12 3.62
C ALA A 47 -1.27 -7.99 4.47
N MET A 48 -1.87 -6.97 3.85
CA MET A 48 -2.53 -5.88 4.57
C MET A 48 -3.67 -6.39 5.45
N ALA A 49 -4.53 -7.29 4.95
CA ALA A 49 -5.62 -7.88 5.73
C ALA A 49 -5.09 -8.71 6.91
N VAL A 50 -4.07 -9.55 6.70
CA VAL A 50 -3.46 -10.38 7.75
C VAL A 50 -2.81 -9.50 8.81
N ILE A 51 -2.02 -8.52 8.41
CA ILE A 51 -1.36 -7.59 9.33
C ILE A 51 -2.41 -6.78 10.08
N SER A 52 -3.42 -6.25 9.35
CA SER A 52 -4.52 -5.51 9.93
C SER A 52 -5.23 -6.35 10.97
N LEU A 53 -5.49 -7.66 10.78
CA LEU A 53 -6.22 -8.51 11.73
C LEU A 53 -5.38 -9.09 12.87
N LEU A 54 -4.17 -9.55 12.60
CA LEU A 54 -3.39 -10.36 13.53
C LEU A 54 -2.20 -9.63 14.15
N ALA A 55 -1.64 -8.64 13.45
CA ALA A 55 -0.34 -8.08 13.80
C ALA A 55 -0.34 -6.54 13.93
N TRP A 56 -1.48 -5.94 14.29
CA TRP A 56 -1.61 -4.48 14.39
C TRP A 56 -0.54 -3.85 15.29
N ASP A 57 -0.37 -4.38 16.49
CA ASP A 57 0.55 -3.80 17.48
C ASP A 57 2.03 -3.96 17.04
N GLN A 58 2.37 -5.08 16.39
CA GLN A 58 3.68 -5.28 15.77
C GLN A 58 3.91 -4.35 14.58
N MET A 59 2.90 -4.13 13.74
CA MET A 59 2.98 -3.19 12.61
C MET A 59 3.22 -1.77 13.09
N VAL A 60 2.46 -1.30 14.10
CA VAL A 60 2.66 0.02 14.70
C VAL A 60 4.10 0.16 15.24
N ALA A 61 4.59 -0.85 15.94
CA ALA A 61 5.96 -0.85 16.47
C ALA A 61 7.01 -0.83 15.35
N TRP A 62 6.81 -1.60 14.28
CA TRP A 62 7.70 -1.65 13.12
C TRP A 62 7.69 -0.35 12.32
N CYS A 63 6.54 0.27 12.08
CA CYS A 63 6.44 1.56 11.40
C CYS A 63 7.14 2.67 12.19
N ARG A 64 7.09 2.63 13.53
CA ARG A 64 7.82 3.57 14.39
C ARG A 64 9.33 3.41 14.28
N SER A 65 9.83 2.18 14.11
CA SER A 65 11.27 1.93 13.94
C SER A 65 11.76 2.11 12.50
N HIS A 66 10.85 2.06 11.50
CA HIS A 66 11.20 2.16 10.08
C HIS A 66 10.31 3.20 9.35
N PRO A 67 10.41 4.49 9.69
CA PRO A 67 9.56 5.54 9.10
C PRO A 67 9.76 5.70 7.59
N HIS A 68 10.89 5.27 7.02
CA HIS A 68 11.14 5.32 5.57
C HIS A 68 10.58 4.10 4.82
N LEU A 69 10.35 2.98 5.50
CA LEU A 69 9.82 1.77 4.85
C LEU A 69 8.29 1.72 4.85
N GLN A 70 7.63 2.58 5.65
CA GLN A 70 6.17 2.69 5.64
C GLN A 70 5.65 3.15 4.28
N ASP A 71 6.41 4.00 3.58
CA ASP A 71 5.99 4.56 2.30
C ASP A 71 6.16 3.55 1.15
N LEU A 72 6.92 2.47 1.38
CA LEU A 72 7.15 1.43 0.39
C LEU A 72 5.85 0.70 0.01
N ILE A 73 4.84 0.69 0.88
CA ILE A 73 3.53 0.10 0.58
C ILE A 73 2.73 0.91 -0.45
N PHE A 74 3.04 2.20 -0.63
CA PHE A 74 2.37 3.02 -1.65
C PHE A 74 2.70 2.58 -3.07
N TYR A 75 3.90 2.04 -3.31
CA TYR A 75 4.31 1.59 -4.64
C TYR A 75 3.40 0.48 -5.19
N PRO A 76 3.21 -0.66 -4.49
CA PRO A 76 2.30 -1.68 -4.96
C PRO A 76 0.84 -1.22 -4.96
N LEU A 77 0.43 -0.36 -4.02
CA LEU A 77 -0.93 0.20 -4.01
C LEU A 77 -1.19 1.11 -5.23
N ALA A 78 -0.23 1.96 -5.58
CA ALA A 78 -0.29 2.81 -6.77
C ALA A 78 -0.31 1.96 -8.04
N PHE A 79 0.50 0.90 -8.11
CA PHE A 79 0.47 -0.07 -9.20
C PHE A 79 -0.92 -0.70 -9.36
N LEU A 80 -1.51 -1.19 -8.27
CA LEU A 80 -2.84 -1.81 -8.29
C LEU A 80 -3.93 -0.81 -8.65
N ALA A 81 -3.85 0.43 -8.16
CA ALA A 81 -4.79 1.50 -8.54
C ALA A 81 -4.68 1.85 -10.02
N LEU A 82 -3.45 2.05 -10.55
CA LEU A 82 -3.22 2.27 -11.98
C LEU A 82 -3.72 1.09 -12.81
N ALA A 83 -3.49 -0.13 -12.33
CA ALA A 83 -4.00 -1.33 -12.96
C ALA A 83 -5.52 -1.45 -12.87
N ASP A 84 -6.21 -0.86 -11.91
CA ASP A 84 -7.68 -0.87 -11.89
C ASP A 84 -8.28 0.20 -12.82
N PHE A 85 -7.67 1.40 -12.88
CA PHE A 85 -8.24 2.55 -13.59
C PHE A 85 -7.89 2.67 -15.08
N THR A 86 -6.81 2.04 -15.54
CA THR A 86 -6.34 2.18 -16.93
C THR A 86 -6.49 0.87 -17.70
N ASP A 87 -6.35 0.86 -19.02
CA ASP A 87 -6.20 -0.37 -19.82
C ASP A 87 -4.76 -0.65 -20.22
N LEU A 88 -3.81 0.04 -19.60
CA LEU A 88 -2.39 -0.08 -19.91
C LEU A 88 -1.87 -1.49 -19.57
N ALA A 89 -0.81 -1.88 -20.28
CA ALA A 89 -0.11 -3.12 -20.00
C ALA A 89 0.52 -3.06 -18.59
N ALA A 90 0.52 -4.18 -17.87
CA ALA A 90 0.98 -4.24 -16.47
C ALA A 90 2.39 -3.68 -16.28
N TYR A 91 3.31 -3.91 -17.21
CA TYR A 91 4.67 -3.37 -17.12
C TYR A 91 4.71 -1.83 -17.19
N ILE A 92 3.78 -1.19 -17.92
CA ILE A 92 3.66 0.28 -17.98
C ILE A 92 3.13 0.79 -16.65
N CYS A 93 2.10 0.15 -16.10
CA CYS A 93 1.59 0.50 -14.76
C CYS A 93 2.70 0.39 -13.70
N LEU A 94 3.56 -0.63 -13.80
CA LEU A 94 4.70 -0.81 -12.90
C LEU A 94 5.72 0.32 -13.06
N LEU A 95 6.09 0.68 -14.28
CA LEU A 95 7.00 1.80 -14.54
C LEU A 95 6.46 3.12 -14.01
N ILE A 96 5.17 3.40 -14.22
CA ILE A 96 4.51 4.62 -13.71
C ILE A 96 4.48 4.61 -12.18
N ALA A 97 4.13 3.48 -11.55
CA ALA A 97 4.09 3.37 -10.10
C ALA A 97 5.47 3.59 -9.47
N VAL A 98 6.53 3.00 -10.06
CA VAL A 98 7.91 3.21 -9.61
C VAL A 98 8.34 4.65 -9.82
N ALA A 99 8.09 5.24 -10.99
CA ALA A 99 8.44 6.64 -11.26
C ALA A 99 7.71 7.61 -10.32
N ALA A 100 6.41 7.40 -10.09
CA ALA A 100 5.61 8.21 -9.17
C ALA A 100 6.13 8.12 -7.74
N GLY A 101 6.43 6.92 -7.25
CA GLY A 101 6.98 6.74 -5.91
C GLY A 101 8.37 7.37 -5.74
N LEU A 102 9.26 7.25 -6.73
CA LEU A 102 10.57 7.91 -6.70
C LEU A 102 10.47 9.44 -6.65
N VAL A 103 9.50 10.03 -7.36
CA VAL A 103 9.25 11.48 -7.33
C VAL A 103 8.68 11.91 -5.97
N LEU A 104 7.77 11.12 -5.39
CA LEU A 104 7.19 11.40 -4.07
C LEU A 104 8.25 11.30 -2.96
N ASP A 105 9.05 10.24 -2.95
CA ASP A 105 10.13 10.06 -1.98
C ASP A 105 11.23 11.11 -2.14
N GLY A 106 11.62 11.39 -3.39
CA GLY A 106 12.63 12.41 -3.70
C GLY A 106 12.20 13.82 -3.27
N SER A 107 10.93 14.19 -3.50
CA SER A 107 10.40 15.49 -3.09
C SER A 107 10.26 15.60 -1.56
N ALA A 108 9.84 14.53 -0.88
CA ALA A 108 9.80 14.48 0.58
C ALA A 108 11.20 14.63 1.21
N TYR A 109 12.21 14.00 0.61
CA TYR A 109 13.60 14.14 1.04
C TYR A 109 14.14 15.57 0.83
N LEU A 110 13.82 16.18 -0.31
CA LEU A 110 14.23 17.56 -0.63
C LEU A 110 13.61 18.58 0.35
N LEU A 111 12.31 18.42 0.68
CA LEU A 111 11.62 19.24 1.66
C LEU A 111 12.21 19.06 3.08
N TYR A 112 12.59 17.84 3.45
CA TYR A 112 13.25 17.58 4.73
C TYR A 112 14.60 18.30 4.83
N LEU A 113 15.39 18.32 3.76
CA LEU A 113 16.67 19.05 3.71
C LEU A 113 16.47 20.57 3.84
N LEU A 114 15.50 21.13 3.11
CA LEU A 114 15.19 22.57 3.15
C LEU A 114 14.68 23.06 4.50
N HIS A 115 14.01 22.20 5.27
CA HIS A 115 13.49 22.59 6.59
C HIS A 115 14.53 22.44 7.71
N ARG A 116 15.66 21.77 7.44
CA ARG A 116 16.75 21.54 8.40
C ARG A 116 17.88 22.58 8.32
N SER A 117 17.98 23.32 7.20
CA SER A 117 18.91 24.44 7.00
C SER A 117 18.37 25.75 7.57
#